data_AF-A0A266Q2A4-F1
#
_entry.id   AF-A0A266Q2A4-F1
#
_cell.length_a   1.000
_cell.length_b   1.000
_cell.length_c   1.000
_cell.angle_alpha   90.00
_cell.angle_beta   90.00
_cell.angle_gamma   90.00
#
_symmetry.space_group_name_H-M   'P 1'
#
loop_
_entity.id
_entity.type
_entity.pdbx_description
1 polymer ?
#
loop_
_entity_poly.entity_id
_entity_poly.type
_entity_poly.pdbx_seq_one_letter_code
_entity_poly.pdbx_strand_id
1 'polypeptide(L)'
;MIAALLATGVSAQQKTVIFKNGFEAGNDSKKWALMYGANVVETNARTGTGALLIEQGEASVRSRISLSEQGTLELWLKTSSPATQYKINVLVATSQNSDSGWVNVGRINGSNDTAEYYAKRVSIDDPGKKFLRLDIEVINGQLWIDDLSVEKILLDTALQKNQEKVIAEVLGKLRDDKNYQVQADALRTLGKNYAAQVDVQRQYLEYANGIYSSVTLVLATSERGKMANPLGYQTFKGVVNDVRTVASPIQKARMDSMLRPLGDIATATLNIMTNGTYAAFAEPFKTIVATAFDRSSYENAGIDRKSRKFAEANGLETFKKTETFLGEIEKELNTVTALDKDLLDIQREVDKFRKDLDKHLKDSLIAGGMGRGKENYNRVMSKDEPVRAAALQEIDNYFMVQAESYQNYSSSNTEFVQFMMKATRTMEETQVFKERFNQIASSVITFYDKFDRSVAKDQNPFTNDKDRAVWESHAVKVRAYIQESKAAFAKAYM
;
A
#
# COMPACT_ATOMS: atom_id res chain seq x y z
N MET A 1 19.53 2.68 35.50
CA MET A 1 18.56 1.65 35.92
C MET A 1 17.53 1.52 34.81
N ILE A 2 17.62 0.44 34.04
CA ILE A 2 16.81 0.16 32.86
C ILE A 2 15.70 -0.80 33.31
N ALA A 3 14.45 -0.37 33.21
CA ALA A 3 13.30 -1.26 33.34
C ALA A 3 12.84 -1.63 31.92
N ALA A 4 13.33 -2.77 31.43
CA ALA A 4 12.80 -3.42 30.24
C ALA A 4 11.45 -4.05 30.61
N LEU A 5 10.35 -3.41 30.20
CA LEU A 5 9.03 -4.04 30.20
C LEU A 5 9.03 -5.11 29.10
N LEU A 6 9.07 -6.36 29.53
CA LEU A 6 8.79 -7.54 28.72
C LEU A 6 7.34 -7.46 28.21
N ALA A 7 7.16 -6.87 27.03
CA ALA A 7 5.95 -7.08 26.25
C ALA A 7 5.95 -8.54 25.79
N THR A 8 5.15 -9.38 26.46
CA THR A 8 4.79 -10.71 25.98
C THR A 8 4.11 -10.54 24.62
N GLY A 9 4.88 -10.69 23.56
CA GLY A 9 4.40 -10.61 22.20
C GLY A 9 3.47 -11.77 21.91
N VAL A 10 2.21 -11.47 21.65
CA VAL A 10 1.38 -12.32 20.81
C VAL A 10 2.10 -12.37 19.46
N SER A 11 2.75 -13.49 19.14
CA SER A 11 3.29 -13.72 17.81
C SER A 11 2.10 -14.01 16.90
N ALA A 12 1.70 -13.02 16.10
CA ALA A 12 0.83 -13.27 14.97
C ALA A 12 1.53 -14.28 14.05
N GLN A 13 0.82 -15.34 13.70
CA GLN A 13 1.36 -16.47 12.96
C GLN A 13 1.52 -16.03 11.50
N GLN A 14 2.75 -15.70 11.11
CA GLN A 14 3.13 -15.19 9.79
C GLN A 14 2.39 -15.97 8.68
N LYS A 15 1.53 -15.28 7.90
CA LYS A 15 0.75 -15.90 6.83
C LYS A 15 1.65 -16.71 5.90
N THR A 16 1.34 -17.98 5.73
CA THR A 16 2.16 -18.91 4.95
C THR A 16 1.94 -18.67 3.46
N VAL A 17 3.02 -18.44 2.71
CA VAL A 17 2.97 -18.36 1.24
C VAL A 17 2.74 -19.77 0.68
N ILE A 18 1.62 -19.98 -0.02
CA ILE A 18 1.20 -21.28 -0.56
C ILE A 18 1.50 -21.43 -2.05
N PHE A 19 1.75 -20.31 -2.75
CA PHE A 19 2.23 -20.28 -4.12
C PHE A 19 3.11 -19.05 -4.32
N LYS A 20 4.23 -19.19 -5.04
CA LYS A 20 5.09 -18.06 -5.44
C LYS A 20 5.71 -18.34 -6.80
N ASN A 21 5.80 -17.32 -7.65
CA ASN A 21 6.44 -17.36 -8.96
C ASN A 21 6.94 -15.94 -9.33
N GLY A 22 8.26 -15.80 -9.48
CA GLY A 22 8.89 -14.58 -10.02
C GLY A 22 9.28 -14.72 -11.49
N PHE A 23 8.72 -15.72 -12.19
CA PHE A 23 8.99 -16.00 -13.60
C PHE A 23 10.46 -16.23 -13.96
N GLU A 24 11.26 -16.65 -12.99
CA GLU A 24 12.66 -16.98 -13.21
C GLU A 24 12.83 -18.22 -14.10
N ALA A 25 13.93 -18.26 -14.85
CA ALA A 25 14.28 -19.44 -15.64
C ALA A 25 14.41 -20.69 -14.75
N GLY A 26 13.94 -21.83 -15.25
CA GLY A 26 14.09 -23.12 -14.57
C GLY A 26 12.86 -23.55 -13.77
N ASN A 27 12.88 -23.42 -12.44
CA ASN A 27 11.84 -24.00 -11.59
C ASN A 27 10.52 -23.23 -11.63
N ASP A 28 10.54 -21.92 -11.88
CA ASP A 28 9.34 -21.09 -11.91
C ASP A 28 8.54 -21.30 -13.20
N SER A 29 9.20 -21.44 -14.36
CA SER A 29 8.51 -21.79 -15.61
C SER A 29 7.84 -23.16 -15.55
N LYS A 30 8.40 -24.13 -14.81
CA LYS A 30 7.82 -25.48 -14.62
C LYS A 30 6.54 -25.49 -13.78
N LYS A 31 6.25 -24.44 -13.00
CA LYS A 31 5.01 -24.31 -12.22
C LYS A 31 3.80 -23.99 -13.09
N TRP A 32 3.99 -23.69 -14.37
CA TRP A 32 2.92 -23.44 -15.33
C TRP A 32 2.69 -24.66 -16.23
N ALA A 33 1.42 -24.99 -16.44
CA ALA A 33 0.97 -26.01 -17.35
C ALA A 33 0.71 -25.48 -18.75
N LEU A 34 0.24 -24.22 -18.84
CA LEU A 34 -0.05 -23.52 -20.07
C LEU A 34 0.35 -22.05 -19.90
N MET A 35 0.97 -21.48 -20.94
CA MET A 35 1.18 -20.05 -21.09
C MET A 35 0.86 -19.69 -22.53
N TYR A 36 -0.40 -19.34 -22.79
CA TYR A 36 -0.87 -18.91 -24.10
C TYR A 36 -0.87 -17.38 -24.15
N GLY A 37 -0.35 -16.78 -25.24
CA GLY A 37 -0.29 -15.33 -25.41
C GLY A 37 0.60 -14.60 -24.40
N ALA A 38 1.41 -15.33 -23.63
CA ALA A 38 2.25 -14.81 -22.55
C ALA A 38 3.68 -15.35 -22.71
N ASN A 39 4.67 -14.47 -22.60
CA ASN A 39 6.08 -14.79 -22.78
C ASN A 39 6.87 -14.44 -21.52
N VAL A 40 7.71 -15.37 -21.04
CA VAL A 40 8.70 -15.04 -20.01
C VAL A 40 9.83 -14.27 -20.67
N VAL A 41 10.13 -13.07 -20.17
CA VAL A 41 11.16 -12.18 -20.71
C VAL A 41 12.17 -11.81 -19.63
N GLU A 42 13.42 -11.59 -20.02
CA GLU A 42 14.52 -11.19 -19.11
C GLU A 42 14.67 -9.66 -18.99
N THR A 43 13.71 -8.92 -19.52
CA THR A 43 13.72 -7.45 -19.51
C THR A 43 12.54 -6.93 -18.71
N ASN A 44 12.71 -5.77 -18.09
CA ASN A 44 11.69 -5.14 -17.25
C ASN A 44 11.25 -6.02 -16.06
N ALA A 45 12.09 -6.92 -15.55
CA ALA A 45 11.83 -7.62 -14.29
C ALA A 45 11.69 -6.61 -13.13
N ARG A 46 10.76 -6.87 -12.22
CA ARG A 46 10.61 -6.08 -10.99
C ARG A 46 11.67 -6.51 -9.99
N THR A 47 11.82 -7.82 -9.79
CA THR A 47 12.89 -8.42 -8.99
C THR A 47 13.52 -9.58 -9.76
N GLY A 48 14.74 -9.95 -9.40
CA GLY A 48 15.46 -11.03 -10.08
C GLY A 48 15.72 -10.75 -11.55
N THR A 49 15.46 -11.72 -12.42
CA THR A 49 15.79 -11.65 -13.86
C THR A 49 14.60 -11.83 -14.79
N GLY A 50 13.50 -12.43 -14.34
CA GLY A 50 12.36 -12.76 -15.19
C GLY A 50 11.13 -11.87 -14.95
N ALA A 51 10.31 -11.69 -15.99
CA ALA A 51 8.93 -11.22 -15.87
C ALA A 51 8.05 -11.87 -16.94
N LEU A 52 6.74 -11.89 -16.71
CA LEU A 52 5.77 -12.34 -17.70
C LEU A 52 5.28 -11.15 -18.53
N LEU A 53 5.63 -11.12 -19.81
CA LEU A 53 5.14 -10.15 -20.79
C LEU A 53 3.86 -10.65 -21.47
N ILE A 54 2.85 -9.78 -21.45
CA ILE A 54 1.60 -9.93 -22.20
C ILE A 54 1.54 -8.84 -23.25
N GLU A 55 1.48 -9.23 -24.51
CA GLU A 55 1.26 -8.31 -25.63
C GLU A 55 -0.22 -7.91 -25.73
N GLN A 56 -0.51 -6.91 -26.57
CA GLN A 56 -1.89 -6.50 -26.81
C GLN A 56 -2.73 -7.67 -27.32
N GLY A 57 -3.89 -7.90 -26.69
CA GLY A 57 -4.77 -9.03 -27.00
C GLY A 57 -5.11 -9.86 -25.76
N GLU A 58 -5.33 -11.16 -25.96
CA GLU A 58 -5.71 -12.11 -24.92
C GLU A 58 -4.59 -13.09 -24.61
N ALA A 59 -4.40 -13.37 -23.32
CA ALA A 59 -3.46 -14.35 -22.81
C ALA A 59 -4.09 -15.20 -21.71
N SER A 60 -3.60 -16.43 -21.54
CA SER A 60 -4.06 -17.35 -20.51
C SER A 60 -2.90 -18.13 -19.93
N VAL A 61 -2.69 -18.03 -18.61
CA VAL A 61 -1.70 -18.82 -17.88
C VAL A 61 -2.39 -19.74 -16.89
N ARG A 62 -2.01 -21.02 -16.90
CA ARG A 62 -2.59 -22.07 -16.02
C ARG A 62 -1.50 -22.70 -15.18
N SER A 63 -1.69 -22.73 -13.87
CA SER A 63 -0.76 -23.38 -12.95
C SER A 63 -0.77 -24.91 -13.11
N ARG A 64 0.39 -25.53 -12.88
CA ARG A 64 0.59 -26.98 -12.83
C ARG A 64 0.43 -27.55 -11.42
N ILE A 65 0.60 -26.70 -10.41
CA ILE A 65 0.47 -27.08 -9.00
C ILE A 65 -0.85 -26.54 -8.45
N SER A 66 -1.57 -27.37 -7.70
CA SER A 66 -2.75 -26.93 -6.99
C SER A 66 -2.36 -26.05 -5.80
N LEU A 67 -3.08 -24.96 -5.59
CA LEU A 67 -3.06 -24.20 -4.35
C LEU A 67 -3.50 -25.13 -3.21
N SER A 68 -2.71 -25.22 -2.14
CA SER A 68 -3.02 -26.11 -1.02
C SER A 68 -4.25 -25.67 -0.24
N GLU A 69 -4.51 -24.36 -0.20
CA GLU A 69 -5.52 -23.70 0.62
C GLU A 69 -6.01 -22.41 -0.08
N GLN A 70 -7.00 -21.75 0.52
CA GLN A 70 -7.41 -20.42 0.09
C GLN A 70 -6.35 -19.37 0.41
N GLY A 71 -6.35 -18.28 -0.35
CA GLY A 71 -5.37 -17.23 -0.13
C GLY A 71 -5.71 -15.91 -0.83
N THR A 72 -4.88 -14.90 -0.57
CA THR A 72 -4.87 -13.65 -1.31
C THR A 72 -3.82 -13.76 -2.39
N LEU A 73 -4.25 -13.65 -3.64
CA LEU A 73 -3.36 -13.44 -4.78
C LEU A 73 -2.82 -12.02 -4.72
N GLU A 74 -1.50 -11.89 -4.70
CA GLU A 74 -0.78 -10.66 -4.98
C GLU A 74 0.01 -10.84 -6.28
N LEU A 75 -0.01 -9.83 -7.13
CA LEU A 75 0.78 -9.77 -8.35
C LEU A 75 1.22 -8.34 -8.61
N TRP A 76 2.39 -8.19 -9.23
CA TRP A 76 2.97 -6.90 -9.54
C TRP A 76 2.84 -6.63 -11.03
N LEU A 77 2.31 -5.47 -11.35
CA LEU A 77 1.95 -5.09 -12.71
C LEU A 77 2.71 -3.84 -13.13
N LYS A 78 3.16 -3.81 -14.37
CA LYS A 78 3.70 -2.63 -15.04
C LYS A 78 3.07 -2.52 -16.42
N THR A 79 2.56 -1.34 -16.77
CA THR A 79 2.01 -1.07 -18.10
C THR A 79 3.05 -0.35 -18.97
N SER A 80 2.97 -0.54 -20.29
CA SER A 80 3.86 0.17 -21.24
C SER A 80 3.59 1.66 -21.32
N SER A 81 2.36 2.09 -21.04
CA SER A 81 1.97 3.49 -21.07
C SER A 81 0.74 3.76 -20.19
N PRO A 82 0.43 5.04 -19.88
CA PRO A 82 -0.82 5.44 -19.23
C PRO A 82 -2.09 5.09 -20.00
N ALA A 83 -2.00 4.98 -21.33
CA ALA A 83 -3.14 4.62 -22.17
C ALA A 83 -3.44 3.11 -22.17
N THR A 84 -2.51 2.30 -21.65
CA THR A 84 -2.63 0.85 -21.64
C THR A 84 -3.61 0.41 -20.56
N GLN A 85 -4.61 -0.37 -20.95
CA GLN A 85 -5.63 -0.91 -20.08
C GLN A 85 -5.49 -2.43 -20.03
N TYR A 86 -5.82 -3.01 -18.88
CA TYR A 86 -5.81 -4.45 -18.73
C TYR A 86 -6.96 -4.95 -17.86
N LYS A 87 -7.30 -6.21 -18.06
CA LYS A 87 -8.27 -6.97 -17.28
C LYS A 87 -7.76 -8.38 -17.07
N ILE A 88 -7.66 -8.79 -15.81
CA ILE A 88 -7.21 -10.11 -15.38
C ILE A 88 -8.37 -10.77 -14.65
N ASN A 89 -8.93 -11.83 -15.23
CA ASN A 89 -9.83 -12.71 -14.52
C ASN A 89 -9.01 -13.78 -13.80
N VAL A 90 -9.26 -13.93 -12.50
CA VAL A 90 -8.65 -14.95 -11.66
C VAL A 90 -9.65 -16.11 -11.59
N LEU A 91 -9.26 -17.27 -12.11
CA LEU A 91 -10.10 -18.45 -12.15
C LEU A 91 -9.44 -19.60 -11.38
N VAL A 92 -10.28 -20.45 -10.79
CA VAL A 92 -9.84 -21.68 -10.14
C VAL A 92 -10.66 -22.88 -10.59
N ALA A 93 -10.03 -24.06 -10.60
CA ALA A 93 -10.69 -25.32 -10.91
C ALA A 93 -10.08 -26.48 -10.12
N THR A 94 -10.84 -27.53 -9.85
CA THR A 94 -10.33 -28.77 -9.22
C THR A 94 -9.54 -29.64 -10.20
N SER A 95 -9.75 -29.47 -11.50
CA SER A 95 -9.05 -30.17 -12.57
C SER A 95 -8.36 -29.19 -13.50
N GLN A 96 -7.07 -29.38 -13.72
CA GLN A 96 -6.23 -28.52 -14.55
C GLN A 96 -6.50 -28.67 -16.06
N ASN A 97 -6.82 -29.90 -16.48
CA ASN A 97 -6.81 -30.32 -17.90
C ASN A 97 -8.20 -30.25 -18.57
N SER A 98 -9.19 -29.68 -17.88
CA SER A 98 -10.52 -29.46 -18.42
C SER A 98 -10.70 -27.99 -18.77
N ASP A 99 -11.26 -27.70 -19.94
CA ASP A 99 -11.70 -26.34 -20.28
C ASP A 99 -13.05 -25.99 -19.63
N SER A 100 -13.77 -26.98 -19.10
CA SER A 100 -14.97 -26.79 -18.28
C SER A 100 -14.66 -26.86 -16.78
N GLY A 101 -15.44 -26.15 -15.96
CA GLY A 101 -15.32 -26.18 -14.50
C GLY A 101 -14.42 -25.09 -13.89
N TRP A 102 -13.93 -24.15 -14.68
CA TRP A 102 -13.27 -22.94 -14.18
C TRP A 102 -14.29 -21.96 -13.60
N VAL A 103 -14.09 -21.59 -12.34
CA VAL A 103 -14.91 -20.62 -11.63
C VAL A 103 -14.13 -19.33 -11.48
N ASN A 104 -14.72 -18.22 -11.92
CA ASN A 104 -14.14 -16.90 -11.68
C ASN A 104 -14.27 -16.56 -10.18
N VAL A 105 -13.14 -16.30 -9.54
CA VAL A 105 -13.04 -15.97 -8.10
C VAL A 105 -12.61 -14.54 -7.86
N GLY A 106 -12.22 -13.81 -8.90
CA GLY A 106 -11.86 -12.42 -8.77
C GLY A 106 -11.47 -11.79 -10.11
N ARG A 107 -11.48 -10.46 -10.13
CA ARG A 107 -11.13 -9.69 -11.32
C ARG A 107 -10.27 -8.49 -10.92
N ILE A 108 -9.19 -8.28 -11.66
CA ILE A 108 -8.32 -7.12 -11.53
C ILE A 108 -8.41 -6.36 -12.84
N ASN A 109 -8.95 -5.14 -12.81
CA ASN A 109 -8.96 -4.25 -13.96
C ASN A 109 -8.15 -3.01 -13.63
N GLY A 110 -7.54 -2.40 -14.63
CA GLY A 110 -6.94 -1.10 -14.43
C GLY A 110 -6.22 -0.53 -15.64
N SER A 111 -5.73 0.68 -15.41
CA SER A 111 -4.65 1.34 -16.11
C SER A 111 -3.67 1.84 -15.04
N ASN A 112 -2.50 2.33 -15.44
CA ASN A 112 -1.58 2.96 -14.51
C ASN A 112 -0.99 4.22 -15.14
N ASP A 113 -1.05 5.34 -14.41
CA ASP A 113 -0.54 6.64 -14.87
C ASP A 113 1.00 6.67 -14.98
N THR A 114 1.67 5.64 -14.47
CA THR A 114 3.12 5.49 -14.47
C THR A 114 3.56 4.20 -15.18
N ALA A 115 4.78 4.19 -15.69
CA ALA A 115 5.42 2.98 -16.25
C ALA A 115 6.17 2.16 -15.17
N GLU A 116 5.86 2.40 -13.89
CA GLU A 116 6.44 1.70 -12.76
C GLU A 116 5.59 0.51 -12.33
N TYR A 117 6.21 -0.42 -11.62
CA TYR A 117 5.50 -1.55 -11.02
C TYR A 117 4.61 -1.12 -9.85
N TYR A 118 3.45 -1.76 -9.74
CA TYR A 118 2.54 -1.62 -8.60
C TYR A 118 1.90 -2.96 -8.27
N ALA A 119 1.60 -3.16 -6.99
CA ALA A 119 0.92 -4.36 -6.52
C ALA A 119 -0.58 -4.29 -6.82
N LYS A 120 -1.17 -5.43 -7.14
CA LYS A 120 -2.62 -5.65 -7.09
C LYS A 120 -2.91 -6.91 -6.30
N ARG A 121 -3.93 -6.84 -5.45
CA ARG A 121 -4.37 -7.94 -4.61
C ARG A 121 -5.83 -8.29 -4.87
N VAL A 122 -6.10 -9.59 -4.94
CA VAL A 122 -7.44 -10.17 -5.03
C VAL A 122 -7.51 -11.37 -4.10
N SER A 123 -8.61 -11.50 -3.37
CA SER A 123 -8.86 -12.67 -2.55
C SER A 123 -9.34 -13.85 -3.41
N ILE A 124 -8.76 -15.03 -3.18
CA ILE A 124 -9.16 -16.31 -3.76
C ILE A 124 -9.94 -17.06 -2.68
N ASP A 125 -11.24 -16.81 -2.62
CA ASP A 125 -12.12 -17.27 -1.53
C ASP A 125 -12.86 -18.56 -1.87
N ASP A 126 -12.14 -19.57 -2.34
CA ASP A 126 -12.75 -20.82 -2.78
C ASP A 126 -12.08 -22.07 -2.14
N PRO A 127 -12.79 -22.86 -1.31
CA PRO A 127 -12.16 -23.90 -0.51
C PRO A 127 -11.65 -25.07 -1.37
N GLY A 128 -10.42 -25.51 -1.08
CA GLY A 128 -9.87 -26.80 -1.53
C GLY A 128 -8.60 -26.71 -2.38
N LYS A 129 -8.07 -27.90 -2.75
CA LYS A 129 -6.92 -28.02 -3.65
C LYS A 129 -7.33 -27.67 -5.08
N LYS A 130 -7.09 -26.44 -5.53
CA LYS A 130 -7.49 -25.96 -6.86
C LYS A 130 -6.32 -25.44 -7.67
N PHE A 131 -6.36 -25.63 -8.97
CA PHE A 131 -5.45 -25.01 -9.92
C PHE A 131 -5.88 -23.57 -10.17
N LEU A 132 -4.90 -22.67 -10.23
CA LEU A 132 -5.06 -21.27 -10.61
C LEU A 132 -4.95 -21.10 -12.13
N ARG A 133 -5.79 -20.25 -12.70
CA ARG A 133 -5.69 -19.74 -14.07
C ARG A 133 -5.89 -18.22 -14.06
N LEU A 134 -5.08 -17.51 -14.83
CA LEU A 134 -5.28 -16.09 -15.09
C LEU A 134 -5.60 -15.92 -16.57
N ASP A 135 -6.78 -15.35 -16.86
CA ASP A 135 -7.13 -14.90 -18.20
C ASP A 135 -6.93 -13.39 -18.26
N ILE A 136 -6.04 -12.94 -19.14
CA ILE A 136 -5.52 -11.59 -19.20
C ILE A 136 -5.90 -10.98 -20.55
N GLU A 137 -6.45 -9.79 -20.52
CA GLU A 137 -6.82 -8.98 -21.68
C GLU A 137 -6.06 -7.66 -21.58
N VAL A 138 -5.32 -7.28 -22.63
CA VAL A 138 -4.53 -6.04 -22.69
C VAL A 138 -4.92 -5.22 -23.92
N ILE A 139 -5.16 -3.92 -23.72
CA ILE A 139 -5.59 -2.98 -24.75
C ILE A 139 -4.62 -1.79 -24.77
N ASN A 140 -4.25 -1.31 -25.97
CA ASN A 140 -3.39 -0.14 -26.19
C ASN A 140 -1.99 -0.26 -25.55
N GLY A 141 -1.34 -1.42 -25.67
CA GLY A 141 0.04 -1.59 -25.22
C GLY A 141 0.36 -2.98 -24.69
N GLN A 142 1.31 -3.03 -23.75
CA GLN A 142 1.85 -4.24 -23.14
C GLN A 142 1.72 -4.19 -21.62
N LEU A 143 1.63 -5.38 -21.01
CA LEU A 143 1.58 -5.57 -19.56
C LEU A 143 2.70 -6.52 -19.14
N TRP A 144 3.51 -6.11 -18.18
CA TRP A 144 4.43 -6.99 -17.47
C TRP A 144 3.81 -7.39 -16.13
N ILE A 145 3.86 -8.68 -15.82
CA ILE A 145 3.46 -9.28 -14.56
C ILE A 145 4.68 -9.91 -13.90
N ASP A 146 4.90 -9.61 -12.63
CA ASP A 146 6.00 -10.18 -11.86
C ASP A 146 5.58 -10.47 -10.40
N ASP A 147 6.42 -11.19 -9.66
CA ASP A 147 6.29 -11.48 -8.23
C ASP A 147 4.90 -11.99 -7.82
N LEU A 148 4.35 -12.93 -8.59
CA LEU A 148 3.06 -13.52 -8.30
C LEU A 148 3.17 -14.37 -7.03
N SER A 149 2.32 -14.11 -6.05
CA SER A 149 2.24 -14.91 -4.84
C SER A 149 0.80 -15.13 -4.39
N VAL A 150 0.55 -16.25 -3.75
CA VAL A 150 -0.71 -16.52 -3.04
C VAL A 150 -0.36 -16.75 -1.58
N GLU A 151 -0.83 -15.85 -0.74
CA GLU A 151 -0.64 -15.91 0.71
C GLU A 151 -1.88 -16.53 1.36
N LYS A 152 -1.70 -17.49 2.27
CA LYS A 152 -2.80 -18.08 3.02
C LYS A 152 -3.60 -17.01 3.77
N ILE A 153 -4.92 -17.08 3.66
CA ILE A 153 -5.86 -16.27 4.46
C ILE A 153 -6.42 -17.11 5.61
N LEU A 154 -6.77 -16.46 6.73
CA LEU A 154 -7.41 -17.10 7.87
C LEU A 154 -8.77 -17.69 7.49
N LEU A 155 -9.12 -18.82 8.12
CA LEU A 155 -10.28 -19.67 7.84
C LEU A 155 -11.63 -18.92 7.81
N ASP A 156 -11.73 -17.79 8.51
CA ASP A 156 -12.96 -17.00 8.61
C ASP A 156 -13.38 -16.34 7.29
N THR A 157 -12.42 -16.10 6.38
CA THR A 157 -12.70 -15.55 5.06
C THR A 157 -13.22 -16.63 4.10
N ALA A 158 -12.87 -17.90 4.33
CA ALA A 158 -13.32 -19.06 3.56
C ALA A 158 -14.80 -19.36 3.70
N LEU A 159 -15.41 -18.92 4.80
CA LEU A 159 -16.81 -19.14 5.10
C LEU A 159 -17.74 -18.33 4.18
N GLN A 160 -17.26 -17.29 3.49
CA GLN A 160 -18.09 -16.32 2.76
C GLN A 160 -18.77 -16.83 1.47
N LYS A 161 -18.11 -17.61 0.61
CA LYS A 161 -18.80 -18.21 -0.56
C LYS A 161 -19.75 -19.35 -0.18
N ASN A 162 -19.52 -19.98 0.97
CA ASN A 162 -20.50 -20.90 1.54
C ASN A 162 -21.78 -20.14 1.95
N GLN A 163 -21.67 -18.85 2.31
CA GLN A 163 -22.81 -18.01 2.72
C GLN A 163 -23.74 -17.67 1.56
N GLU A 164 -23.26 -17.27 0.38
CA GLU A 164 -24.13 -17.00 -0.78
C GLU A 164 -24.91 -18.25 -1.22
N LYS A 165 -24.23 -19.41 -1.22
CA LYS A 165 -24.85 -20.70 -1.54
C LYS A 165 -25.88 -21.09 -0.48
N VAL A 166 -25.55 -20.97 0.81
CA VAL A 166 -26.49 -21.24 1.91
C VAL A 166 -27.67 -20.28 1.84
N ILE A 167 -27.48 -18.98 1.60
CA ILE A 167 -28.57 -17.99 1.52
C ILE A 167 -29.49 -18.25 0.32
N ALA A 168 -28.93 -18.54 -0.86
CA ALA A 168 -29.73 -18.94 -2.03
C ALA A 168 -30.49 -20.26 -1.78
N GLU A 169 -29.86 -21.21 -1.08
CA GLU A 169 -30.47 -22.47 -0.68
C GLU A 169 -31.55 -22.28 0.40
N VAL A 170 -31.35 -21.37 1.37
CA VAL A 170 -32.34 -20.99 2.40
C VAL A 170 -33.53 -20.32 1.75
N LEU A 171 -33.31 -19.32 0.89
CA LEU A 171 -34.38 -18.60 0.18
C LEU A 171 -35.13 -19.51 -0.80
N GLY A 172 -34.42 -20.42 -1.47
CA GLY A 172 -35.02 -21.46 -2.32
C GLY A 172 -35.85 -22.45 -1.51
N LYS A 173 -35.33 -22.97 -0.40
CA LYS A 173 -36.05 -23.88 0.50
C LYS A 173 -37.23 -23.20 1.20
N LEU A 174 -37.14 -21.92 1.54
CA LEU A 174 -38.26 -21.15 2.08
C LEU A 174 -39.38 -20.93 1.06
N ARG A 175 -39.02 -20.79 -0.21
CA ARG A 175 -39.97 -20.63 -1.32
C ARG A 175 -40.62 -21.95 -1.71
N ASP A 176 -39.84 -23.04 -1.69
CA ASP A 176 -40.23 -24.33 -2.27
C ASP A 176 -40.69 -25.36 -1.20
N ASP A 177 -40.29 -25.21 0.08
CA ASP A 177 -40.52 -26.20 1.15
C ASP A 177 -41.05 -25.55 2.46
N LYS A 178 -42.23 -25.99 2.92
CA LYS A 178 -42.88 -25.50 4.16
C LYS A 178 -42.36 -26.19 5.43
N ASN A 179 -41.28 -26.96 5.33
CA ASN A 179 -40.71 -27.69 6.46
C ASN A 179 -39.94 -26.76 7.41
N TYR A 180 -40.60 -26.38 8.51
CA TYR A 180 -40.08 -25.51 9.56
C TYR A 180 -38.77 -26.01 10.22
N GLN A 181 -38.49 -27.32 10.18
CA GLN A 181 -37.23 -27.86 10.71
C GLN A 181 -36.04 -27.49 9.82
N VAL A 182 -36.20 -27.64 8.51
CA VAL A 182 -35.16 -27.32 7.52
C VAL A 182 -34.88 -25.81 7.52
N GLN A 183 -35.91 -24.98 7.69
CA GLN A 183 -35.78 -23.52 7.77
C GLN A 183 -35.01 -23.09 9.03
N ALA A 184 -35.27 -23.73 10.18
CA ALA A 184 -34.55 -23.44 11.42
C ALA A 184 -33.08 -23.87 11.39
N ASP A 185 -32.75 -25.03 10.80
CA ASP A 185 -31.36 -25.47 10.65
C ASP A 185 -30.57 -24.54 9.72
N ALA A 186 -31.22 -24.01 8.70
CA ALA A 186 -30.64 -23.03 7.79
C ALA A 186 -30.38 -21.68 8.50
N LEU A 187 -31.29 -21.23 9.38
CA LEU A 187 -31.11 -20.05 10.22
C LEU A 187 -30.00 -20.20 11.26
N ARG A 188 -29.88 -21.37 11.90
CA ARG A 188 -28.75 -21.67 12.82
C ARG A 188 -27.42 -21.56 12.09
N THR A 189 -27.36 -22.02 10.84
CA THR A 189 -26.15 -21.88 10.01
C THR A 189 -25.88 -20.42 9.65
N LEU A 190 -26.92 -19.65 9.34
CA LEU A 190 -26.81 -18.22 9.07
C LEU A 190 -26.31 -17.42 10.29
N GLY A 191 -26.78 -17.73 11.50
CA GLY A 191 -26.33 -17.08 12.74
C GLY A 191 -24.83 -17.20 12.97
N LYS A 192 -24.28 -18.41 12.87
CA LYS A 192 -22.84 -18.68 12.95
C LYS A 192 -22.05 -17.90 11.90
N ASN A 193 -22.56 -17.89 10.67
CA ASN A 193 -21.93 -17.17 9.56
C ASN A 193 -21.93 -15.65 9.76
N TYR A 194 -23.04 -15.11 10.28
CA TYR A 194 -23.19 -13.70 10.58
C TYR A 194 -22.25 -13.27 11.72
N ALA A 195 -22.17 -14.07 12.80
CA ALA A 195 -21.22 -13.83 13.88
C ALA A 195 -19.76 -13.86 13.39
N ALA A 196 -19.38 -14.83 12.56
CA ALA A 196 -18.06 -14.88 11.95
C ALA A 196 -17.76 -13.63 11.09
N GLN A 197 -18.75 -13.17 10.32
CA GLN A 197 -18.63 -11.96 9.51
C GLN A 197 -18.44 -10.70 10.38
N VAL A 198 -19.11 -10.60 11.53
CA VAL A 198 -18.89 -9.51 12.50
C VAL A 198 -17.45 -9.53 13.04
N ASP A 199 -16.89 -10.70 13.36
CA ASP A 199 -15.48 -10.79 13.77
C ASP A 199 -14.53 -10.40 12.64
N VAL A 200 -14.83 -10.74 11.38
CA VAL A 200 -14.06 -10.31 10.21
C VAL A 200 -14.05 -8.78 10.08
N GLN A 201 -15.19 -8.11 10.27
CA GLN A 201 -15.24 -6.65 10.26
C GLN A 201 -14.36 -6.03 11.36
N ARG A 202 -14.39 -6.61 12.56
CA ARG A 202 -13.50 -6.22 13.68
C ARG A 202 -12.03 -6.40 13.31
N GLN A 203 -11.65 -7.56 12.75
CA GLN A 203 -10.29 -7.83 12.29
C GLN A 203 -9.82 -6.76 11.29
N TYR A 204 -10.63 -6.43 10.28
CA TYR A 204 -10.29 -5.39 9.32
C TYR A 204 -10.14 -4.00 9.94
N LEU A 205 -10.91 -3.65 10.97
CA LEU A 205 -10.71 -2.42 11.73
C LEU A 205 -9.36 -2.42 12.47
N GLU A 206 -8.98 -3.53 13.09
CA GLU A 206 -7.66 -3.66 13.73
C GLU A 206 -6.52 -3.56 12.73
N TYR A 207 -6.63 -4.25 11.60
CA TYR A 207 -5.63 -4.18 10.54
C TYR A 207 -5.52 -2.76 10.01
N ALA A 208 -6.64 -2.08 9.74
CA ALA A 208 -6.62 -0.69 9.30
C ALA A 208 -6.05 0.28 10.35
N ASN A 209 -6.28 0.04 11.65
CA ASN A 209 -5.65 0.80 12.72
C ASN A 209 -4.12 0.60 12.76
N GLY A 210 -3.67 -0.63 12.52
CA GLY A 210 -2.23 -0.92 12.41
C GLY A 210 -1.59 -0.28 11.18
N ILE A 211 -2.25 -0.35 10.01
CA ILE A 211 -1.83 0.37 8.80
C ILE A 211 -1.73 1.86 9.10
N TYR A 212 -2.78 2.46 9.66
CA TYR A 212 -2.80 3.88 10.02
C TYR A 212 -1.61 4.28 10.90
N SER A 213 -1.31 3.45 11.90
CA SER A 213 -0.19 3.69 12.82
C SER A 213 1.15 3.62 12.10
N SER A 214 1.35 2.62 11.22
CA SER A 214 2.57 2.49 10.41
C SER A 214 2.77 3.66 9.44
N VAL A 215 1.71 4.10 8.76
CA VAL A 215 1.71 5.25 7.85
C VAL A 215 2.03 6.53 8.62
N THR A 216 1.44 6.71 9.80
CA THR A 216 1.72 7.86 10.67
C THR A 216 3.17 7.87 11.16
N LEU A 217 3.74 6.70 11.47
CA LEU A 217 5.15 6.59 11.84
C LEU A 217 6.06 7.11 10.71
N VAL A 218 5.80 6.72 9.47
CA VAL A 218 6.58 7.20 8.31
C VAL A 218 6.42 8.72 8.11
N LEU A 219 5.20 9.28 8.22
CA LEU A 219 4.99 10.74 8.16
C LEU A 219 5.75 11.50 9.24
N ALA A 220 5.82 10.93 10.44
CA ALA A 220 6.53 11.55 11.55
C ALA A 220 8.05 11.58 11.31
N THR A 221 8.57 10.70 10.45
CA THR A 221 10.00 10.70 10.12
C THR A 221 10.34 11.84 9.14
N SER A 222 11.08 12.84 9.63
CA SER A 222 11.59 13.92 8.77
C SER A 222 12.84 13.53 7.98
N GLU A 223 13.39 12.33 8.19
CA GLU A 223 14.69 11.94 7.61
C GLU A 223 14.68 11.88 6.09
N ARG A 224 13.60 11.39 5.46
CA ARG A 224 13.50 11.37 3.99
C ARG A 224 13.46 12.79 3.42
N GLY A 225 12.75 13.71 4.07
CA GLY A 225 12.68 15.13 3.68
C GLY A 225 13.99 15.90 3.87
N LYS A 226 14.83 15.52 4.83
CA LYS A 226 16.16 16.12 5.04
C LYS A 226 17.11 15.89 3.87
N MET A 227 16.93 14.79 3.13
CA MET A 227 17.78 14.45 1.99
C MET A 227 17.63 15.45 0.83
N ALA A 228 16.51 16.18 0.76
CA ALA A 228 16.29 17.25 -0.21
C ALA A 228 16.75 18.65 0.26
N ASN A 229 17.39 18.77 1.44
CA ASN A 229 17.84 20.06 1.95
C ASN A 229 19.27 20.40 1.46
N PRO A 230 19.47 21.45 0.63
CA PRO A 230 20.76 21.81 0.08
C PRO A 230 21.81 22.17 1.14
N LEU A 231 21.40 22.68 2.31
CA LEU A 231 22.31 23.01 3.42
C LEU A 231 22.98 21.78 4.04
N GLY A 232 22.48 20.57 3.80
CA GLY A 232 23.12 19.33 4.25
C GLY A 232 24.44 19.05 3.54
N TYR A 233 24.61 19.58 2.32
CA TYR A 233 25.61 19.12 1.37
C TYR A 233 26.85 20.02 1.31
N GLN A 234 27.98 19.41 0.95
CA GLN A 234 29.28 20.06 0.86
C GLN A 234 29.39 20.93 -0.39
N THR A 235 28.86 20.49 -1.53
CA THR A 235 28.90 21.31 -2.75
C THR A 235 28.18 22.64 -2.54
N PHE A 236 27.00 22.62 -1.91
CA PHE A 236 26.27 23.84 -1.59
C PHE A 236 27.06 24.77 -0.67
N LYS A 237 27.63 24.24 0.41
CA LYS A 237 28.48 25.01 1.35
C LYS A 237 29.69 25.62 0.64
N GLY A 238 30.29 24.88 -0.29
CA GLY A 238 31.38 25.35 -1.15
C GLY A 238 30.95 26.56 -1.98
N VAL A 239 29.86 26.44 -2.74
CA VAL A 239 29.33 27.54 -3.55
C VAL A 239 29.02 28.78 -2.70
N VAL A 240 28.38 28.61 -1.54
CA VAL A 240 28.09 29.72 -0.61
C VAL A 240 29.38 30.42 -0.17
N ASN A 241 30.44 29.68 0.13
CA ASN A 241 31.74 30.24 0.51
C ASN A 241 32.44 30.95 -0.66
N ASP A 242 32.36 30.37 -1.87
CA ASP A 242 32.92 30.95 -3.09
C ASP A 242 32.24 32.30 -3.39
N VAL A 243 30.91 32.36 -3.31
CA VAL A 243 30.13 33.60 -3.43
C VAL A 243 30.52 34.59 -2.33
N ARG A 244 30.63 34.17 -1.07
CA ARG A 244 31.05 35.07 0.04
C ARG A 244 32.45 35.65 -0.15
N THR A 245 33.33 34.98 -0.89
CA THR A 245 34.68 35.48 -1.16
C THR A 245 34.65 36.68 -2.10
N VAL A 246 33.74 36.69 -3.07
CA VAL A 246 33.70 37.69 -4.16
C VAL A 246 32.54 38.68 -4.05
N ALA A 247 31.56 38.42 -3.19
CA ALA A 247 30.37 39.24 -3.01
C ALA A 247 30.64 40.53 -2.22
N SER A 248 29.97 41.61 -2.64
CA SER A 248 29.85 42.86 -1.87
C SER A 248 29.08 42.65 -0.55
N PRO A 249 29.19 43.55 0.44
CA PRO A 249 28.44 43.47 1.70
C PRO A 249 26.92 43.35 1.50
N ILE A 250 26.36 44.04 0.51
CA ILE A 250 24.92 43.99 0.20
C ILE A 250 24.53 42.62 -0.38
N GLN A 251 25.34 42.06 -1.28
CA GLN A 251 25.11 40.73 -1.84
C GLN A 251 25.20 39.64 -0.77
N LYS A 252 26.15 39.76 0.18
CA LYS A 252 26.25 38.88 1.35
C LYS A 252 24.98 38.93 2.20
N ALA A 253 24.52 40.13 2.56
CA ALA A 253 23.31 40.30 3.35
C ALA A 253 22.06 39.73 2.65
N ARG A 254 21.93 39.92 1.33
CA ARG A 254 20.84 39.33 0.52
C ARG A 254 20.90 37.80 0.52
N MET A 255 22.09 37.24 0.31
CA MET A 255 22.29 35.79 0.33
C MET A 255 21.96 35.21 1.71
N ASP A 256 22.48 35.78 2.79
CA ASP A 256 22.21 35.31 4.16
C ASP A 256 20.72 35.40 4.52
N SER A 257 20.03 36.48 4.09
CA SER A 257 18.58 36.61 4.25
C SER A 257 17.79 35.54 3.50
N MET A 258 18.27 35.13 2.33
CA MET A 258 17.62 34.12 1.48
C MET A 258 17.93 32.69 1.94
N LEU A 259 19.08 32.46 2.57
CA LEU A 259 19.43 31.16 3.16
C LEU A 259 18.71 30.92 4.50
N ARG A 260 18.32 31.99 5.21
CA ARG A 260 17.65 31.92 6.52
C ARG A 260 16.42 31.00 6.56
N PRO A 261 15.48 31.01 5.58
CA PRO A 261 14.32 30.10 5.57
C PRO A 261 14.69 28.63 5.39
N LEU A 262 15.87 28.32 4.87
CA LEU A 262 16.36 26.94 4.73
C LEU A 262 16.84 26.35 6.07
N GLY A 263 16.99 27.20 7.10
CA GLY A 263 17.53 26.87 8.41
C GLY A 263 18.94 27.38 8.63
N ASP A 264 19.43 27.27 9.85
CA ASP A 264 20.85 27.47 10.15
C ASP A 264 21.62 26.21 9.75
N ILE A 265 22.89 26.32 9.36
CA ILE A 265 23.70 25.15 8.95
C ILE A 265 23.78 24.11 10.08
N ALA A 266 23.68 24.56 11.33
CA ALA A 266 23.63 23.70 12.52
C ALA A 266 22.24 23.10 12.81
N THR A 267 21.15 23.69 12.31
CA THR A 267 19.75 23.26 12.55
C THR A 267 19.04 22.72 11.31
N ALA A 268 19.70 22.72 10.15
CA ALA A 268 19.21 22.17 8.87
C ALA A 268 18.71 20.72 8.99
N THR A 269 19.11 20.01 10.05
CA THR A 269 18.60 18.70 10.44
C THR A 269 17.13 18.68 10.86
N LEU A 270 16.44 19.82 10.97
CA LEU A 270 15.03 19.92 11.38
C LEU A 270 14.11 20.49 10.31
N ASN A 271 14.65 21.13 9.27
CA ASN A 271 13.86 21.82 8.25
C ASN A 271 13.72 20.99 6.97
N ILE A 272 12.46 20.76 6.58
CA ILE A 272 12.07 20.03 5.36
C ILE A 272 12.01 21.02 4.20
N MET A 273 12.67 20.68 3.08
CA MET A 273 12.54 21.45 1.84
C MET A 273 11.20 21.11 1.18
N THR A 274 10.45 22.13 0.75
CA THR A 274 9.22 21.95 -0.06
C THR A 274 9.42 22.45 -1.48
N ASN A 275 8.62 22.00 -2.44
CA ASN A 275 8.66 22.52 -3.82
C ASN A 275 8.51 24.05 -3.89
N GLY A 276 7.61 24.62 -3.08
CA GLY A 276 7.43 26.07 -3.03
C GLY A 276 8.65 26.80 -2.47
N THR A 277 9.25 26.28 -1.39
CA THR A 277 10.48 26.83 -0.80
C THR A 277 11.65 26.72 -1.77
N TYR A 278 11.79 25.58 -2.45
CA TYR A 278 12.85 25.33 -3.43
C TYR A 278 12.74 26.28 -4.62
N ALA A 279 11.55 26.40 -5.23
CA ALA A 279 11.33 27.29 -6.37
C ALA A 279 11.58 28.77 -6.00
N ALA A 280 11.18 29.19 -4.80
CA ALA A 280 11.43 30.54 -4.30
C ALA A 280 12.91 30.81 -3.98
N PHE A 281 13.74 29.77 -3.88
CA PHE A 281 15.15 29.85 -3.50
C PHE A 281 16.09 29.65 -4.69
N ALA A 282 15.86 28.63 -5.52
CA ALA A 282 16.85 28.12 -6.47
C ALA A 282 17.23 29.16 -7.54
N GLU A 283 16.25 29.76 -8.23
CA GLU A 283 16.50 30.76 -9.27
C GLU A 283 17.10 32.08 -8.74
N PRO A 284 16.59 32.65 -7.62
CA PRO A 284 17.26 33.77 -6.97
C PRO A 284 18.70 33.46 -6.54
N PHE A 285 18.97 32.26 -6.04
CA PHE A 285 20.33 31.87 -5.67
C PHE A 285 21.25 31.78 -6.88
N LYS A 286 20.83 31.12 -7.97
CA LYS A 286 21.58 31.09 -9.23
C LYS A 286 21.90 32.49 -9.74
N THR A 287 20.93 33.39 -9.66
CA THR A 287 21.10 34.81 -10.05
C THR A 287 22.15 35.51 -9.17
N ILE A 288 22.14 35.26 -7.86
CA ILE A 288 23.16 35.79 -6.94
C ILE A 288 24.54 35.24 -7.28
N VAL A 289 24.68 33.94 -7.57
CA VAL A 289 25.96 33.35 -7.99
C VAL A 289 26.45 34.02 -9.27
N ALA A 290 25.62 34.09 -10.30
CA ALA A 290 25.97 34.72 -11.57
C ALA A 290 26.40 36.18 -11.40
N THR A 291 25.66 36.95 -10.61
CA THR A 291 25.95 38.37 -10.37
C THR A 291 27.22 38.55 -9.54
N ALA A 292 27.46 37.72 -8.52
CA ALA A 292 28.63 37.84 -7.65
C ALA A 292 29.95 37.60 -8.42
N PHE A 293 29.92 36.75 -9.44
CA PHE A 293 31.06 36.45 -10.30
C PHE A 293 31.09 37.28 -11.59
N ASP A 294 30.17 38.23 -11.77
CA ASP A 294 30.24 39.16 -12.90
C ASP A 294 31.32 40.22 -12.66
N ARG A 295 32.11 40.50 -13.71
CA ARG A 295 33.23 41.43 -13.68
C ARG A 295 32.83 42.81 -13.21
N SER A 296 31.70 43.30 -13.70
CA SER A 296 31.16 44.60 -13.33
C SER A 296 30.79 44.68 -11.83
N SER A 297 30.45 43.55 -11.22
CA SER A 297 30.03 43.47 -9.83
C SER A 297 31.23 43.40 -8.88
N TYR A 298 32.19 42.51 -9.13
CA TYR A 298 33.32 42.34 -8.21
C TYR A 298 34.42 43.40 -8.37
N GLU A 299 34.58 44.04 -9.53
CA GLU A 299 35.51 45.17 -9.70
C GLU A 299 35.07 46.39 -8.87
N ASN A 300 33.75 46.60 -8.77
CA ASN A 300 33.12 47.71 -8.05
C ASN A 300 32.80 47.38 -6.57
N ALA A 301 32.95 46.13 -6.14
CA ALA A 301 32.62 45.68 -4.79
C ALA A 301 33.66 46.03 -3.72
N GLY A 302 34.78 46.67 -4.08
CA GLY A 302 35.85 47.00 -3.14
C GLY A 302 36.60 45.78 -2.57
N ILE A 303 36.49 44.61 -3.22
CA ILE A 303 37.18 43.39 -2.80
C ILE A 303 38.68 43.42 -3.16
N ASP A 304 39.48 42.69 -2.38
CA ASP A 304 40.93 42.65 -2.51
C ASP A 304 41.40 41.94 -3.80
N ARG A 305 42.66 42.15 -4.18
CA ARG A 305 43.24 41.62 -5.43
C ARG A 305 43.20 40.08 -5.51
N LYS A 306 43.34 39.38 -4.38
CA LYS A 306 43.31 37.91 -4.35
C LYS A 306 41.90 37.41 -4.66
N SER A 307 40.89 38.05 -4.07
CA SER A 307 39.47 37.72 -4.32
C SER A 307 39.05 38.00 -5.76
N ARG A 308 39.58 39.05 -6.41
CA ARG A 308 39.35 39.29 -7.85
C ARG A 308 39.93 38.20 -8.75
N LYS A 309 41.19 37.81 -8.51
CA LYS A 309 41.83 36.71 -9.24
C LYS A 309 41.09 35.38 -9.03
N PHE A 310 40.55 35.18 -7.83
CA PHE A 310 39.70 34.03 -7.53
C PHE A 310 38.42 34.06 -8.37
N ALA A 311 37.74 35.20 -8.47
CA ALA A 311 36.54 35.35 -9.29
C ALA A 311 36.78 35.01 -10.77
N GLU A 312 37.86 35.54 -11.35
CA GLU A 312 38.26 35.30 -12.74
C GLU A 312 38.55 33.82 -13.03
N ALA A 313 39.20 33.13 -12.10
CA ALA A 313 39.58 31.73 -12.26
C ALA A 313 38.42 30.75 -12.01
N ASN A 314 37.51 31.06 -11.08
CA ASN A 314 36.54 30.08 -10.55
C ASN A 314 35.08 30.39 -10.91
N GLY A 315 34.76 31.54 -11.50
CA GLY A 315 33.36 31.95 -11.71
C GLY A 315 32.54 31.00 -12.57
N LEU A 316 33.07 30.60 -13.74
CA LEU A 316 32.37 29.66 -14.62
C LEU A 316 32.20 28.28 -13.96
N GLU A 317 33.21 27.82 -13.23
CA GLU A 317 33.16 26.54 -12.52
C GLU A 317 32.13 26.57 -11.38
N THR A 318 32.09 27.66 -10.61
CA THR A 318 31.13 27.86 -9.50
C THR A 318 29.70 27.91 -10.01
N PHE A 319 29.46 28.60 -11.15
CA PHE A 319 28.15 28.64 -11.78
C PHE A 319 27.70 27.24 -12.25
N LYS A 320 28.56 26.50 -12.95
CA LYS A 320 28.27 25.12 -13.38
C LYS A 320 27.98 24.19 -12.19
N LYS A 321 28.80 24.26 -11.13
CA LYS A 321 28.57 23.52 -9.89
C LYS A 321 27.20 23.83 -9.28
N THR A 322 26.79 25.09 -9.30
CA THR A 322 25.50 25.54 -8.78
C THR A 322 24.33 24.95 -9.57
N GLU A 323 24.35 25.07 -10.90
CA GLU A 323 23.31 24.51 -11.78
C GLU A 323 23.19 23.00 -11.62
N THR A 324 24.31 22.27 -11.68
CA THR A 324 24.32 20.81 -11.51
C THR A 324 23.75 20.42 -10.15
N PHE A 325 24.27 20.98 -9.06
CA PHE A 325 23.87 20.61 -7.71
C PHE A 325 22.39 20.93 -7.42
N LEU A 326 21.89 22.09 -7.85
CA LEU A 326 20.48 22.41 -7.68
C LEU A 326 19.59 21.46 -8.48
N GLY A 327 19.96 21.11 -9.72
CA GLY A 327 19.23 20.09 -10.47
C GLY A 327 19.23 18.70 -9.80
N GLU A 328 20.31 18.31 -9.12
CA GLU A 328 20.36 17.09 -8.31
C GLU A 328 19.41 17.16 -7.10
N ILE A 329 19.38 18.30 -6.40
CA ILE A 329 18.44 18.55 -5.29
C ILE A 329 16.99 18.54 -5.75
N GLU A 330 16.68 19.11 -6.92
CA GLU A 330 15.34 19.12 -7.48
C GLU A 330 14.83 17.70 -7.78
N LYS A 331 15.68 16.84 -8.35
CA LYS A 331 15.35 15.42 -8.57
C LYS A 331 15.01 14.70 -7.26
N GLU A 332 15.82 14.95 -6.22
CA GLU A 332 15.58 14.37 -4.90
C GLU A 332 14.28 14.89 -4.28
N LEU A 333 14.04 16.20 -4.36
CA LEU A 333 12.83 16.84 -3.83
C LEU A 333 11.56 16.34 -4.52
N ASN A 334 11.60 16.15 -5.83
CA ASN A 334 10.49 15.57 -6.59
C ASN A 334 10.17 14.15 -6.13
N THR A 335 11.20 13.35 -5.85
CA THR A 335 11.05 11.98 -5.32
C THR A 335 10.42 11.98 -3.93
N VAL A 336 10.91 12.83 -3.03
CA VAL A 336 10.33 13.01 -1.68
C VAL A 336 8.86 13.43 -1.77
N THR A 337 8.56 14.44 -2.59
CA THR A 337 7.20 14.98 -2.73
C THR A 337 6.22 13.93 -3.26
N ALA A 338 6.66 13.10 -4.21
CA ALA A 338 5.84 12.02 -4.74
C ALA A 338 5.52 10.96 -3.66
N LEU A 339 6.51 10.59 -2.85
CA LEU A 339 6.33 9.65 -1.74
C LEU A 339 5.39 10.22 -0.65
N ASP A 340 5.57 11.48 -0.27
CA ASP A 340 4.70 12.15 0.70
C ASP A 340 3.25 12.22 0.21
N LYS A 341 3.05 12.50 -1.09
CA LYS A 341 1.73 12.49 -1.71
C LYS A 341 1.10 11.09 -1.66
N ASP A 342 1.82 10.07 -2.11
CA ASP A 342 1.33 8.67 -2.10
C ASP A 342 0.90 8.27 -0.68
N LEU A 343 1.70 8.66 0.32
CA LEU A 343 1.45 8.30 1.70
C LEU A 343 0.28 9.08 2.34
N LEU A 344 0.13 10.36 2.03
CA LEU A 344 -1.05 11.15 2.44
C LEU A 344 -2.35 10.59 1.81
N ASP A 345 -2.29 10.18 0.55
CA ASP A 345 -3.43 9.59 -0.14
C ASP A 345 -3.80 8.23 0.49
N ILE A 346 -2.81 7.40 0.84
CA ILE A 346 -3.02 6.17 1.64
C ILE A 346 -3.66 6.49 2.99
N GLN A 347 -3.15 7.48 3.73
CA GLN A 347 -3.67 7.84 5.05
C GLN A 347 -5.15 8.22 4.99
N ARG A 348 -5.53 9.02 3.98
CA ARG A 348 -6.92 9.45 3.75
C ARG A 348 -7.83 8.26 3.46
N GLU A 349 -7.40 7.34 2.60
CA GLU A 349 -8.18 6.15 2.26
C GLU A 349 -8.35 5.22 3.46
N VAL A 350 -7.30 5.01 4.26
CA VAL A 350 -7.36 4.24 5.51
C VAL A 350 -8.33 4.88 6.50
N ASP A 351 -8.28 6.19 6.70
CA ASP A 351 -9.20 6.89 7.61
C ASP A 351 -10.65 6.82 7.16
N LYS A 352 -10.90 6.97 5.87
CA LYS A 352 -12.24 6.81 5.29
C LYS A 352 -12.73 5.39 5.48
N PHE A 353 -11.91 4.40 5.16
CA PHE A 353 -12.22 2.98 5.37
C PHE A 353 -12.58 2.68 6.82
N ARG A 354 -11.77 3.14 7.78
CA ARG A 354 -12.02 2.95 9.22
C ARG A 354 -13.35 3.53 9.66
N LYS A 355 -13.68 4.76 9.24
CA LYS A 355 -14.95 5.42 9.58
C LYS A 355 -16.15 4.69 8.99
N ASP A 356 -16.06 4.28 7.73
CA ASP A 356 -17.13 3.58 7.04
C ASP A 356 -17.36 2.18 7.66
N LEU A 357 -16.28 1.44 7.94
CA LEU A 357 -16.35 0.10 8.52
C LEU A 357 -16.79 0.14 10.00
N ASP A 358 -16.38 1.15 10.77
CA ASP A 358 -16.86 1.37 12.14
C ASP A 358 -18.38 1.56 12.18
N LYS A 359 -18.91 2.36 11.25
CA LYS A 359 -20.36 2.55 11.10
C LYS A 359 -21.04 1.25 10.69
N HIS A 360 -20.50 0.55 9.70
CA HIS A 360 -21.06 -0.71 9.22
C HIS A 360 -21.05 -1.80 10.30
N LEU A 361 -19.99 -1.87 11.12
CA LEU A 361 -19.92 -2.79 12.26
C LEU A 361 -21.04 -2.50 13.26
N LYS A 362 -21.25 -1.23 13.65
CA LYS A 362 -22.36 -0.86 14.54
C LYS A 362 -23.71 -1.26 13.96
N ASP A 363 -23.94 -1.02 12.67
CA ASP A 363 -25.16 -1.42 11.99
C ASP A 363 -25.33 -2.95 11.95
N SER A 364 -24.23 -3.69 11.80
CA SER A 364 -24.19 -5.15 11.85
C SER A 364 -24.53 -5.69 13.24
N LEU A 365 -23.99 -5.08 14.30
CA LEU A 365 -24.34 -5.47 15.68
C LEU A 365 -25.84 -5.26 15.95
N ILE A 366 -26.41 -4.14 15.49
CA ILE A 366 -27.85 -3.86 15.61
C ILE A 366 -28.69 -4.88 14.82
N ALA A 367 -28.27 -5.24 13.61
CA ALA A 367 -28.95 -6.25 12.81
C ALA A 367 -28.82 -7.66 13.39
N GLY A 368 -27.71 -7.96 14.07
CA GLY A 368 -27.47 -9.19 14.82
C GLY A 368 -28.12 -9.25 16.21
N GLY A 369 -29.02 -8.33 16.54
CA GLY A 369 -29.78 -8.32 17.79
C GLY A 369 -29.08 -7.69 18.99
N MET A 370 -27.83 -7.24 18.83
CA MET A 370 -27.14 -6.47 19.87
C MET A 370 -27.63 -5.02 19.84
N GLY A 371 -28.26 -4.54 20.90
CA GLY A 371 -28.78 -3.16 20.97
C GLY A 371 -27.72 -2.08 20.68
N ARG A 372 -28.17 -0.82 20.47
CA ARG A 372 -27.36 0.36 20.07
C ARG A 372 -26.28 0.82 21.09
N GLY A 373 -25.95 0.00 22.08
CA GLY A 373 -25.05 0.33 23.17
C GLY A 373 -23.57 0.35 22.75
N LYS A 374 -22.84 1.38 23.18
CA LYS A 374 -21.37 1.44 23.04
C LYS A 374 -20.66 0.28 23.74
N GLU A 375 -21.28 -0.28 24.78
CA GLU A 375 -20.79 -1.46 25.49
C GLU A 375 -20.70 -2.69 24.59
N ASN A 376 -21.73 -2.99 23.80
CA ASN A 376 -21.74 -4.13 22.87
C ASN A 376 -20.64 -3.99 21.81
N TYR A 377 -20.48 -2.79 21.27
CA TYR A 377 -19.39 -2.47 20.36
C TYR A 377 -18.01 -2.71 21.03
N ASN A 378 -17.82 -2.24 22.27
CA ASN A 378 -16.56 -2.45 22.99
C ASN A 378 -16.28 -3.92 23.31
N ARG A 379 -17.33 -4.72 23.60
CA ARG A 379 -17.19 -6.18 23.82
C ARG A 379 -16.68 -6.88 22.57
N VAL A 380 -17.23 -6.54 21.40
CA VAL A 380 -16.78 -7.08 20.11
C VAL A 380 -15.38 -6.58 19.74
N MET A 381 -15.04 -5.32 20.04
CA MET A 381 -13.69 -4.76 19.82
C MET A 381 -12.69 -5.10 20.94
N SER A 382 -13.07 -5.95 21.89
CA SER A 382 -12.21 -6.28 23.03
C SER A 382 -10.94 -7.01 22.57
N LYS A 383 -9.81 -6.73 23.22
CA LYS A 383 -8.58 -7.51 23.04
C LYS A 383 -8.62 -8.85 23.77
N ASP A 384 -9.63 -9.07 24.61
CA ASP A 384 -9.83 -10.30 25.38
C ASP A 384 -10.73 -11.29 24.62
N GLU A 385 -10.17 -12.45 24.26
CA GLU A 385 -10.82 -13.48 23.44
C GLU A 385 -12.11 -14.01 24.09
N PRO A 386 -12.16 -14.40 25.39
CA PRO A 386 -13.38 -14.75 26.08
C PRO A 386 -14.52 -13.72 25.96
N VAL A 387 -14.21 -12.43 26.13
CA VAL A 387 -15.22 -11.36 26.05
C VAL A 387 -15.77 -11.24 24.63
N ARG A 388 -14.89 -11.34 23.63
CA ARG A 388 -15.24 -11.36 22.21
C ARG A 388 -16.10 -12.56 21.86
N ALA A 389 -15.66 -13.77 22.20
CA ALA A 389 -16.37 -15.02 21.92
C ALA A 389 -17.79 -14.99 22.52
N ALA A 390 -17.95 -14.50 23.74
CA ALA A 390 -19.25 -14.34 24.37
C ALA A 390 -20.15 -13.33 23.62
N ALA A 391 -19.60 -12.22 23.13
CA ALA A 391 -20.35 -11.25 22.34
C ALA A 391 -20.78 -11.82 20.97
N LEU A 392 -19.91 -12.57 20.30
CA LEU A 392 -20.23 -13.24 19.04
C LEU A 392 -21.27 -14.36 19.22
N GLN A 393 -21.21 -15.07 20.35
CA GLN A 393 -22.20 -16.09 20.70
C GLN A 393 -23.59 -15.49 20.98
N GLU A 394 -23.67 -14.25 21.50
CA GLU A 394 -24.95 -13.54 21.67
C GLU A 394 -25.66 -13.29 20.34
N ILE A 395 -24.89 -12.98 19.29
CA ILE A 395 -25.39 -12.84 17.92
C ILE A 395 -25.88 -14.18 17.39
N ASP A 396 -25.11 -15.26 17.53
CA ASP A 396 -25.54 -16.61 17.11
C ASP A 396 -26.84 -17.03 17.82
N ASN A 397 -26.90 -16.83 19.13
CA ASN A 397 -28.08 -17.11 19.95
C ASN A 397 -29.30 -16.28 19.51
N TYR A 398 -29.13 -15.02 19.11
CA TYR A 398 -30.23 -14.21 18.61
C TYR A 398 -30.86 -14.81 17.35
N PHE A 399 -30.05 -15.28 16.40
CA PHE A 399 -30.54 -16.01 15.22
C PHE A 399 -31.22 -17.32 15.60
N MET A 400 -30.74 -18.03 16.62
CA MET A 400 -31.42 -19.22 17.16
C MET A 400 -32.81 -18.88 17.73
N VAL A 401 -32.94 -17.82 18.52
CA VAL A 401 -34.24 -17.38 19.06
C VAL A 401 -35.20 -16.97 17.95
N GLN A 402 -34.71 -16.27 16.91
CA GLN A 402 -35.53 -15.98 15.74
C GLN A 402 -35.99 -17.28 15.07
N ALA A 403 -35.10 -18.25 14.85
CA ALA A 403 -35.46 -19.54 14.26
C ALA A 403 -36.55 -20.28 15.05
N GLU A 404 -36.44 -20.31 16.38
CA GLU A 404 -37.42 -20.94 17.28
C GLU A 404 -38.76 -20.19 17.29
N SER A 405 -38.75 -18.86 17.20
CA SER A 405 -39.99 -18.07 17.17
C SER A 405 -40.83 -18.39 15.92
N TYR A 406 -40.18 -18.68 14.79
CA TYR A 406 -40.84 -19.11 13.55
C TYR A 406 -41.33 -20.55 13.60
N GLN A 407 -40.54 -21.48 14.17
CA GLN A 407 -41.01 -22.86 14.37
C GLN A 407 -42.28 -22.92 15.23
N ASN A 408 -42.42 -21.99 16.18
CA ASN A 408 -43.55 -21.93 17.11
C ASN A 408 -44.68 -21.00 16.65
N TYR A 409 -44.70 -20.55 15.39
CA TYR A 409 -45.73 -19.66 14.81
C TYR A 409 -45.92 -18.32 15.52
N SER A 410 -44.93 -17.86 16.27
CA SER A 410 -45.02 -16.66 17.11
C SER A 410 -44.64 -15.36 16.41
N SER A 411 -44.23 -15.43 15.14
CA SER A 411 -43.74 -14.29 14.34
C SER A 411 -44.26 -14.38 12.90
N SER A 412 -44.56 -13.23 12.27
CA SER A 412 -45.15 -13.23 10.92
C SER A 412 -44.11 -13.53 9.83
N ASN A 413 -44.53 -14.20 8.75
CA ASN A 413 -43.67 -14.46 7.58
C ASN A 413 -43.08 -13.18 6.98
N THR A 414 -43.73 -12.03 7.12
CA THR A 414 -43.24 -10.74 6.62
C THR A 414 -42.06 -10.23 7.43
N GLU A 415 -42.14 -10.27 8.76
CA GLU A 415 -41.03 -9.89 9.66
C GLU A 415 -39.81 -10.79 9.45
N PHE A 416 -40.07 -12.06 9.13
CA PHE A 416 -39.01 -13.03 8.82
C PHE A 416 -38.22 -12.67 7.58
N VAL A 417 -38.92 -12.43 6.48
CA VAL A 417 -38.31 -12.09 5.21
C VAL A 417 -37.55 -10.77 5.36
N GLN A 418 -38.08 -9.81 6.11
CA GLN A 418 -37.39 -8.56 6.40
C GLN A 418 -36.10 -8.76 7.21
N PHE A 419 -36.13 -9.62 8.23
CA PHE A 419 -34.94 -9.98 9.02
C PHE A 419 -33.86 -10.64 8.12
N MET A 420 -34.26 -11.64 7.34
CA MET A 420 -33.38 -12.37 6.42
C MET A 420 -32.76 -11.46 5.36
N MET A 421 -33.57 -10.58 4.74
CA MET A 421 -33.09 -9.61 3.77
C MET A 421 -32.10 -8.63 4.40
N LYS A 422 -32.37 -8.17 5.63
CA LYS A 422 -31.48 -7.24 6.33
C LYS A 422 -30.15 -7.90 6.70
N ALA A 423 -30.16 -9.11 7.26
CA ALA A 423 -28.96 -9.86 7.59
C ALA A 423 -28.12 -10.15 6.34
N THR A 424 -28.75 -10.62 5.27
CA THR A 424 -28.10 -10.90 3.97
C THR A 424 -27.48 -9.65 3.38
N ARG A 425 -28.21 -8.53 3.35
CA ARG A 425 -27.69 -7.26 2.83
C ARG A 425 -26.45 -6.80 3.59
N THR A 426 -26.46 -6.89 4.93
CA THR A 426 -25.29 -6.55 5.74
C THR A 426 -24.10 -7.47 5.48
N MET A 427 -24.35 -8.74 5.14
CA MET A 427 -23.31 -9.70 4.71
C MET A 427 -22.71 -9.32 3.35
N GLU A 428 -23.54 -8.98 2.37
CA GLU A 428 -23.11 -8.53 1.03
C GLU A 428 -22.29 -7.23 1.10
N GLU A 429 -22.74 -6.25 1.89
CA GLU A 429 -22.05 -4.97 2.08
C GLU A 429 -20.63 -5.14 2.66
N THR A 430 -20.36 -6.23 3.38
CA THR A 430 -19.00 -6.53 3.90
C THR A 430 -17.99 -6.91 2.83
N GLN A 431 -18.42 -7.46 1.69
CA GLN A 431 -17.51 -7.79 0.60
C GLN A 431 -16.83 -6.54 0.04
N VAL A 432 -17.55 -5.42 -0.03
CA VAL A 432 -17.01 -4.13 -0.48
C VAL A 432 -15.84 -3.68 0.40
N PHE A 433 -15.92 -3.92 1.71
CA PHE A 433 -14.82 -3.56 2.63
C PHE A 433 -13.58 -4.41 2.42
N LYS A 434 -13.74 -5.69 2.11
CA LYS A 434 -12.61 -6.57 1.80
C LYS A 434 -11.87 -6.12 0.54
N GLU A 435 -12.60 -5.79 -0.51
CA GLU A 435 -12.01 -5.27 -1.75
C GLU A 435 -11.29 -3.94 -1.51
N ARG A 436 -11.93 -3.01 -0.80
CA ARG A 436 -11.32 -1.73 -0.41
C ARG A 436 -10.06 -1.92 0.43
N PHE A 437 -10.07 -2.87 1.36
CA PHE A 437 -8.91 -3.18 2.18
C PHE A 437 -7.76 -3.77 1.36
N ASN A 438 -8.06 -4.67 0.40
CA ASN A 438 -7.06 -5.18 -0.54
C ASN A 438 -6.44 -4.06 -1.39
N GLN A 439 -7.23 -3.06 -1.81
CA GLN A 439 -6.73 -1.88 -2.51
C GLN A 439 -5.80 -1.05 -1.62
N ILE A 440 -6.19 -0.77 -0.38
CA ILE A 440 -5.35 -0.05 0.60
C ILE A 440 -4.04 -0.79 0.84
N ALA A 441 -4.10 -2.11 1.10
CA ALA A 441 -2.92 -2.93 1.32
C ALA A 441 -2.00 -2.92 0.08
N SER A 442 -2.57 -3.01 -1.13
CA SER A 442 -1.82 -2.90 -2.39
C SER A 442 -1.09 -1.56 -2.51
N SER A 443 -1.76 -0.46 -2.17
CA SER A 443 -1.17 0.88 -2.17
C SER A 443 -0.03 1.01 -1.17
N VAL A 444 -0.21 0.49 0.07
CA VAL A 444 0.84 0.49 1.11
C VAL A 444 2.07 -0.31 0.67
N ILE A 445 1.85 -1.50 0.11
CA ILE A 445 2.93 -2.37 -0.37
C ILE A 445 3.66 -1.72 -1.56
N THR A 446 2.91 -1.12 -2.49
CA THR A 446 3.48 -0.36 -3.61
C THR A 446 4.30 0.83 -3.12
N PHE A 447 3.78 1.60 -2.16
CA PHE A 447 4.50 2.69 -1.53
C PHE A 447 5.81 2.22 -0.93
N TYR A 448 5.78 1.11 -0.18
CA TYR A 448 6.95 0.54 0.44
C TYR A 448 8.04 0.08 -0.55
N ASP A 449 7.65 -0.41 -1.72
CA ASP A 449 8.57 -0.76 -2.81
C ASP A 449 9.18 0.50 -3.46
N LYS A 450 8.34 1.47 -3.82
CA LYS A 450 8.78 2.77 -4.34
C LYS A 450 9.74 3.46 -3.37
N PHE A 451 9.42 3.42 -2.08
CA PHE A 451 10.23 4.04 -1.03
C PHE A 451 11.59 3.37 -0.93
N ASP A 452 11.66 2.03 -0.90
CA ASP A 452 12.93 1.29 -0.86
C ASP A 452 13.80 1.61 -2.08
N ARG A 453 13.21 1.63 -3.28
CA ARG A 453 13.90 2.02 -4.52
C ARG A 453 14.44 3.44 -4.39
N SER A 454 13.63 4.38 -3.90
CA SER A 454 14.02 5.80 -3.77
C SER A 454 15.23 6.04 -2.87
N VAL A 455 15.56 5.09 -2.01
CA VAL A 455 16.73 5.15 -1.12
C VAL A 455 17.77 4.09 -1.46
N ALA A 456 17.68 3.42 -2.61
CA ALA A 456 18.69 2.48 -3.08
C ALA A 456 19.97 3.23 -3.50
N LYS A 457 21.13 2.58 -3.36
CA LYS A 457 22.45 3.24 -3.59
C LYS A 457 22.62 3.79 -5.00
N ASP A 458 22.03 3.11 -5.97
CA ASP A 458 22.01 3.46 -7.39
C ASP A 458 21.09 4.63 -7.72
N GLN A 459 20.16 4.97 -6.82
CA GLN A 459 19.27 6.13 -6.97
C GLN A 459 19.85 7.41 -6.37
N ASN A 460 21.09 7.37 -5.86
CA ASN A 460 21.77 8.56 -5.35
C ASN A 460 21.95 9.60 -6.47
N PRO A 461 21.32 10.78 -6.39
CA PRO A 461 21.30 11.73 -7.49
C PRO A 461 22.59 12.55 -7.61
N PHE A 462 23.45 12.52 -6.60
CA PHE A 462 24.61 13.41 -6.51
C PHE A 462 25.81 12.88 -7.31
N THR A 463 26.44 13.76 -8.06
CA THR A 463 27.68 13.45 -8.80
C THR A 463 28.94 13.58 -7.93
N ASN A 464 28.91 14.42 -6.89
CA ASN A 464 30.04 14.65 -5.99
C ASN A 464 30.15 13.57 -4.89
N ASP A 465 31.32 12.94 -4.74
CA ASP A 465 31.54 11.86 -3.77
C ASP A 465 31.24 12.24 -2.31
N LYS A 466 31.51 13.49 -1.89
CA LYS A 466 31.21 13.95 -0.53
C LYS A 466 29.71 14.06 -0.31
N ASP A 467 28.99 14.56 -1.30
CA ASP A 467 27.54 14.70 -1.21
C ASP A 467 26.85 13.34 -1.31
N ARG A 468 27.38 12.43 -2.14
CA ARG A 468 26.96 11.04 -2.19
C ARG A 468 27.07 10.36 -0.84
N ALA A 469 28.18 10.58 -0.12
CA ALA A 469 28.39 10.02 1.21
C ALA A 469 27.42 10.59 2.25
N VAL A 470 27.14 11.90 2.19
CA VAL A 470 26.13 12.54 3.05
C VAL A 470 24.75 11.96 2.79
N TRP A 471 24.33 11.86 1.53
CA TRP A 471 23.06 11.27 1.13
C TRP A 471 22.94 9.82 1.60
N GLU A 472 23.98 9.00 1.41
CA GLU A 472 23.97 7.58 1.82
C GLU A 472 23.85 7.42 3.34
N SER A 473 24.49 8.31 4.12
CA SER A 473 24.33 8.34 5.58
C SER A 473 22.87 8.59 6.00
N HIS A 474 22.16 9.49 5.31
CA HIS A 474 20.72 9.68 5.54
C HIS A 474 19.90 8.49 5.06
N ALA A 475 20.21 7.96 3.87
CA ALA A 475 19.52 6.80 3.29
C ALA A 475 19.58 5.58 4.21
N VAL A 476 20.72 5.30 4.86
CA VAL A 476 20.85 4.20 5.84
C VAL A 476 19.87 4.36 7.01
N LYS A 477 19.73 5.58 7.56
CA LYS A 477 18.78 5.85 8.65
C LYS A 477 17.35 5.68 8.18
N VAL A 478 17.02 6.21 7.00
CA VAL A 478 15.70 6.11 6.38
C VAL A 478 15.33 4.64 6.12
N ARG A 479 16.29 3.82 5.64
CA ARG A 479 16.12 2.37 5.46
C ARG A 479 15.80 1.68 6.79
N ALA A 480 16.41 2.06 7.91
CA ALA A 480 16.06 1.48 9.20
C ALA A 480 14.62 1.79 9.62
N TYR A 481 14.20 3.06 9.51
CA TYR A 481 12.84 3.47 9.86
C TYR A 481 11.77 2.80 8.99
N ILE A 482 12.00 2.70 7.68
CA ILE A 482 11.02 2.03 6.80
C ILE A 482 10.91 0.54 7.10
N GLN A 483 12.00 -0.11 7.52
CA GLN A 483 11.96 -1.52 7.95
C GLN A 483 11.15 -1.69 9.24
N GLU A 484 11.25 -0.77 10.20
CA GLU A 484 10.39 -0.78 11.39
C GLU A 484 8.91 -0.60 11.02
N SER A 485 8.61 0.34 10.11
CA SER A 485 7.24 0.54 9.62
C SER A 485 6.70 -0.68 8.87
N LYS A 486 7.53 -1.33 8.04
CA LYS A 486 7.21 -2.59 7.36
C LYS A 486 6.95 -3.71 8.34
N ALA A 487 7.76 -3.84 9.38
CA ALA A 487 7.56 -4.84 10.43
C ALA A 487 6.26 -4.58 11.21
N ALA A 488 5.94 -3.31 11.50
CA ALA A 488 4.68 -2.94 12.14
C ALA A 488 3.47 -3.23 11.23
N PHE A 489 3.56 -2.90 9.95
CA PHE A 489 2.55 -3.24 8.94
C PHE A 489 2.38 -4.76 8.84
N ALA A 490 3.48 -5.51 8.71
CA ALA A 490 3.48 -6.96 8.68
C ALA A 490 2.81 -7.55 9.93
N LYS A 491 3.15 -7.07 11.12
CA LYS A 491 2.54 -7.53 12.38
C LYS A 491 1.05 -7.15 12.51
N ALA A 492 0.64 -6.05 11.89
CA ALA A 492 -0.75 -5.63 11.85
C ALA A 492 -1.56 -6.38 10.79
N TYR A 493 -0.92 -7.05 9.84
CA TYR A 493 -1.54 -7.61 8.65
C TYR A 493 -1.43 -9.14 8.55
N MET A 494 -0.32 -9.69 9.06
CA MET A 494 0.00 -11.11 9.23
C MET A 494 -0.13 -11.48 10.70
#